data_AF-A0A1C2GMG3-F1
#
_entry.id   AF-A0A1C2GMG3-F1
#
_cell.length_a   1.000
_cell.length_b   1.000
_cell.length_c   1.000
_cell.angle_alpha   90.00
_cell.angle_beta   90.00
_cell.angle_gamma   90.00
#
_symmetry.space_group_name_H-M   'P 1'
#
loop_
_entity.id
_entity.type
_entity.pdbx_description
1 polymer ?
#
loop_
_entity_poly.entity_id
_entity_poly.type
_entity_poly.pdbx_seq_one_letter_code
_entity_poly.pdbx_strand_id
1 'polypeptide(L)'
;MQELSHILKSPSKEYYSKIKIGFILLSSGMFKETFDSLQGIDVTSLDDSVKFEYYSLLTRAYYDCAGYDNDHHYTPYYADLANKFIDSAIALTQPNSYDKIYLTGYKKLKNGNLQSAETDFNELLDHHKLTLHQTAIVASTLGNIYANDAARREQCADLLARASICDIQSSTKETVALFWLAELLYKTGDIKNVYVYLEQALADAEFYGARQRKIQIGTLLPIVAAEKLNYIEREKSRFLIYLASITALALLVIWFSIMLSKQLKKLKTKEKIIDDKNVQLEKINERLTEGTKIKEEYIGYFFNVISGYILQLEKLKRSIDTKLAIKKYDDIQIIIDKINIKKDRDNLFYTFDHVFIKIFPNFIDEFNSLFKKEDQIWPKEHEVLTTDLRIFALMRMGINDTETIAKILEYSEKTIYVYKMRIKAKALVPGDQFDHRIMEIKAVDLK
;
A
#
# COMPACT_ATOMS: atom_id res chain seq x y z
N MET A 1 -69.58 1.44 -26.47
CA MET A 1 -69.99 2.16 -27.70
C MET A 1 -71.00 1.35 -28.50
N GLN A 2 -70.75 0.06 -28.82
CA GLN A 2 -71.71 -0.80 -29.53
C GLN A 2 -73.08 -0.90 -28.85
N GLU A 3 -73.13 -1.14 -27.54
CA GLU A 3 -74.39 -1.16 -26.79
C GLU A 3 -75.14 0.18 -26.89
N LEU A 4 -74.40 1.30 -26.81
CA LEU A 4 -74.96 2.64 -26.93
C LEU A 4 -75.48 2.91 -28.36
N SER A 5 -74.80 2.45 -29.41
CA SER A 5 -75.26 2.59 -30.80
C SER A 5 -76.48 1.74 -31.11
N HIS A 6 -76.57 0.53 -30.53
CA HIS A 6 -77.77 -0.31 -30.62
C HIS A 6 -78.97 0.35 -29.93
N ILE A 7 -78.77 0.95 -28.75
CA ILE A 7 -79.79 1.71 -28.04
C ILE A 7 -80.26 2.93 -28.87
N LEU A 8 -79.35 3.58 -29.59
CA LEU A 8 -79.63 4.75 -30.43
C LEU A 8 -80.21 4.42 -31.83
N LYS A 9 -80.36 3.13 -32.18
CA LYS A 9 -80.93 2.64 -33.47
C LYS A 9 -80.36 3.33 -34.72
N SER A 10 -79.07 3.66 -34.73
CA SER A 10 -78.41 4.31 -35.86
C SER A 10 -77.37 3.38 -36.48
N PRO A 11 -77.66 2.76 -37.64
CA PRO A 11 -76.74 1.82 -38.32
C PRO A 11 -75.37 2.43 -38.62
N SER A 12 -75.32 3.71 -39.03
CA SER A 12 -74.06 4.42 -39.29
C SER A 12 -73.18 4.53 -38.03
N LYS A 13 -73.78 4.79 -36.85
CA LYS A 13 -73.04 4.83 -35.58
C LYS A 13 -72.58 3.45 -35.12
N GLU A 14 -73.35 2.40 -35.43
CA GLU A 14 -72.93 1.02 -35.16
C GLU A 14 -71.71 0.64 -36.02
N TYR A 15 -71.74 0.93 -37.32
CA TYR A 15 -70.62 0.69 -38.21
C TYR A 15 -69.39 1.50 -37.83
N TYR A 16 -69.55 2.77 -37.46
CA TYR A 16 -68.46 3.58 -36.91
C TYR A 16 -67.85 2.93 -35.67
N SER A 17 -68.67 2.44 -34.73
CA SER A 17 -68.17 1.74 -33.54
C SER A 17 -67.43 0.46 -33.89
N LYS A 18 -67.89 -0.31 -34.89
CA LYS A 18 -67.21 -1.52 -35.38
C LYS A 18 -65.84 -1.19 -36.00
N ILE A 19 -65.74 -0.10 -36.74
CA ILE A 19 -64.47 0.40 -37.31
C ILE A 19 -63.49 0.78 -36.18
N LYS A 20 -63.95 1.52 -35.16
CA LYS A 20 -63.09 1.89 -34.02
C LYS A 20 -62.63 0.68 -33.21
N ILE A 21 -63.48 -0.32 -33.04
CA ILE A 21 -63.10 -1.58 -32.40
C ILE A 21 -62.07 -2.33 -33.27
N GLY A 22 -62.29 -2.40 -34.58
CA GLY A 22 -61.33 -2.96 -35.52
C GLY A 22 -59.96 -2.29 -35.43
N PHE A 23 -59.90 -0.96 -35.29
CA PHE A 23 -58.65 -0.24 -35.07
C PHE A 23 -57.93 -0.67 -33.78
N ILE A 24 -58.64 -0.77 -32.67
CA ILE A 24 -58.06 -1.19 -31.37
C ILE A 24 -57.54 -2.64 -31.45
N LEU A 25 -58.32 -3.53 -32.07
CA LEU A 25 -57.95 -4.93 -32.29
C LEU A 25 -56.69 -5.04 -33.17
N LEU A 26 -56.64 -4.28 -34.26
CA LEU A 26 -55.50 -4.26 -35.17
C LEU A 26 -54.23 -3.79 -34.47
N SER A 27 -54.30 -2.64 -33.79
CA SER A 27 -53.16 -2.11 -33.03
C SER A 27 -52.70 -3.06 -31.91
N SER A 28 -53.56 -3.97 -31.44
CA SER A 28 -53.23 -5.00 -30.47
C SER A 28 -52.63 -6.28 -31.09
N GLY A 29 -52.63 -6.39 -32.41
CA GLY A 29 -52.16 -7.55 -33.18
C GLY A 29 -53.20 -8.66 -33.37
N MET A 30 -54.50 -8.34 -33.23
CA MET A 30 -55.62 -9.29 -33.39
C MET A 30 -56.20 -9.20 -34.81
N PHE A 31 -55.44 -9.70 -35.80
CA PHE A 31 -55.77 -9.52 -37.22
C PHE A 31 -57.10 -10.16 -37.62
N LYS A 32 -57.35 -11.42 -37.22
CA LYS A 32 -58.59 -12.12 -37.54
C LYS A 32 -59.80 -11.38 -36.98
N GLU A 33 -59.75 -11.04 -35.69
CA GLU A 33 -60.83 -10.36 -34.99
C GLU A 33 -61.06 -8.95 -35.56
N THR A 34 -60.02 -8.30 -36.09
CA THR A 34 -60.16 -7.05 -36.85
C THR A 34 -61.05 -7.25 -38.07
N PHE A 35 -60.77 -8.26 -38.90
CA PHE A 35 -61.59 -8.53 -40.09
C PHE A 35 -63.01 -8.98 -39.72
N ASP A 36 -63.16 -9.81 -38.69
CA ASP A 36 -64.47 -10.26 -38.18
C ASP A 36 -65.29 -9.05 -37.69
N SER A 37 -64.67 -8.07 -37.02
CA SER A 37 -65.33 -6.83 -36.56
C SER A 37 -65.82 -5.95 -37.72
N LEU A 38 -65.13 -6.00 -38.87
CA LEU A 38 -65.48 -5.23 -40.07
C LEU A 38 -66.48 -5.95 -40.98
N GLN A 39 -66.76 -7.23 -40.72
CA GLN A 39 -67.67 -8.02 -41.52
C GLN A 39 -69.11 -7.48 -41.45
N GLY A 40 -69.76 -7.42 -42.61
CA GLY A 40 -71.16 -7.00 -42.72
C GLY A 40 -71.40 -5.49 -42.63
N ILE A 41 -70.34 -4.67 -42.66
CA ILE A 41 -70.47 -3.22 -42.80
C ILE A 41 -70.89 -2.90 -44.24
N ASP A 42 -72.05 -2.24 -44.41
CA ASP A 42 -72.46 -1.67 -45.68
C ASP A 42 -71.79 -0.30 -45.90
N VAL A 43 -70.66 -0.31 -46.61
CA VAL A 43 -69.86 0.88 -46.89
C VAL A 43 -70.62 1.93 -47.70
N THR A 44 -71.62 1.54 -48.50
CA THR A 44 -72.38 2.50 -49.32
C THR A 44 -73.25 3.43 -48.48
N SER A 45 -73.66 2.95 -47.30
CA SER A 45 -74.48 3.70 -46.34
C SER A 45 -73.68 4.66 -45.44
N LEU A 46 -72.35 4.67 -45.55
CA LEU A 46 -71.46 5.47 -44.71
C LEU A 46 -71.20 6.87 -45.28
N ASP A 47 -71.02 7.84 -44.38
CA ASP A 47 -70.49 9.15 -44.74
C ASP A 47 -69.03 9.04 -45.20
N ASP A 48 -68.58 9.94 -46.07
CA ASP A 48 -67.25 9.85 -46.69
C ASP A 48 -66.09 9.84 -45.68
N SER A 49 -66.23 10.55 -44.56
CA SER A 49 -65.25 10.51 -43.46
C SER A 49 -65.15 9.13 -42.82
N VAL A 50 -66.27 8.41 -42.67
CA VAL A 50 -66.29 7.06 -42.10
C VAL A 50 -65.83 6.03 -43.14
N LYS A 51 -66.17 6.22 -44.42
CA LYS A 51 -65.61 5.42 -45.53
C LYS A 51 -64.09 5.53 -45.58
N PHE A 52 -63.56 6.74 -45.43
CA PHE A 52 -62.11 6.98 -45.38
C PHE A 52 -61.45 6.21 -44.23
N GLU A 53 -62.02 6.26 -43.02
CA GLU A 53 -61.50 5.50 -41.89
C GLU A 53 -61.58 3.98 -42.12
N TYR A 54 -62.67 3.48 -42.69
CA TYR A 54 -62.85 2.07 -43.02
C TYR A 54 -61.78 1.58 -44.01
N TYR A 55 -61.60 2.30 -45.11
CA TYR A 55 -60.60 1.93 -46.12
C TYR A 55 -59.17 2.07 -45.60
N SER A 56 -58.87 3.13 -44.83
CA SER A 56 -57.55 3.31 -44.20
C SER A 56 -57.23 2.19 -43.21
N LEU A 57 -58.22 1.74 -42.43
CA LEU A 57 -58.06 0.62 -41.51
C LEU A 57 -57.77 -0.69 -42.26
N LEU A 58 -58.51 -0.99 -43.33
CA LEU A 58 -58.26 -2.18 -44.15
C LEU A 58 -56.91 -2.13 -44.85
N THR A 59 -56.52 -0.98 -45.38
CA THR A 59 -55.17 -0.75 -45.92
C THR A 59 -54.10 -1.13 -44.91
N ARG A 60 -54.21 -0.61 -43.69
CA ARG A 60 -53.27 -0.91 -42.62
C ARG A 60 -53.31 -2.40 -42.25
N ALA A 61 -54.49 -2.95 -42.01
CA ALA A 61 -54.66 -4.35 -41.62
C ALA A 61 -54.02 -5.31 -42.62
N TYR A 62 -54.25 -5.12 -43.92
CA TYR A 62 -53.67 -5.98 -44.93
C TYR A 62 -52.16 -5.80 -45.10
N TYR A 63 -51.63 -4.58 -45.02
CA TYR A 63 -50.17 -4.40 -45.03
C TYR A 63 -49.49 -4.96 -43.77
N ASP A 64 -50.14 -4.86 -42.60
CA ASP A 64 -49.63 -5.40 -41.35
C ASP A 64 -49.66 -6.94 -41.39
N CYS A 65 -50.72 -7.57 -41.94
CA CYS A 65 -50.75 -9.02 -42.21
C CYS A 65 -49.63 -9.44 -43.17
N ALA A 66 -49.44 -8.71 -44.27
CA ALA A 66 -48.39 -9.00 -45.24
C ALA A 66 -47.00 -8.99 -44.59
N GLY A 67 -46.76 -8.03 -43.67
CA GLY A 67 -45.54 -7.94 -42.89
C GLY A 67 -45.43 -8.97 -41.77
N TYR A 68 -46.55 -9.44 -41.22
CA TYR A 68 -46.59 -10.50 -40.21
C TYR A 68 -46.24 -11.86 -40.82
N ASP A 69 -46.87 -12.23 -41.94
CA ASP A 69 -46.64 -13.50 -42.62
C ASP A 69 -45.22 -13.57 -43.20
N ASN A 70 -44.78 -12.47 -43.82
CA ASN A 70 -43.42 -12.31 -44.35
C ASN A 70 -42.95 -13.52 -45.19
N ASP A 71 -43.80 -14.00 -46.08
CA ASP A 71 -43.58 -15.21 -46.88
C ASP A 71 -43.78 -14.94 -48.38
N HIS A 72 -43.49 -15.94 -49.22
CA HIS A 72 -43.60 -15.78 -50.69
C HIS A 72 -45.02 -16.00 -51.23
N HIS A 73 -45.95 -16.47 -50.41
CA HIS A 73 -47.28 -16.92 -50.83
C HIS A 73 -48.40 -15.95 -50.42
N TYR A 74 -48.53 -15.65 -49.13
CA TYR A 74 -49.58 -14.80 -48.57
C TYR A 74 -49.21 -13.32 -48.58
N THR A 75 -47.93 -12.95 -48.43
CA THR A 75 -47.51 -11.54 -48.45
C THR A 75 -47.91 -10.81 -49.74
N PRO A 76 -47.69 -11.35 -50.96
CA PRO A 76 -48.13 -10.68 -52.20
C PRO A 76 -49.66 -10.52 -52.25
N TYR A 77 -50.39 -11.55 -51.83
CA TYR A 77 -51.85 -11.53 -51.81
C TYR A 77 -52.41 -10.41 -50.93
N TYR A 78 -51.90 -10.28 -49.70
CA TYR A 78 -52.33 -9.22 -48.79
C TYR A 78 -51.86 -7.83 -49.23
N ALA A 79 -50.65 -7.72 -49.81
CA ALA A 79 -50.18 -6.46 -50.38
C ALA A 79 -51.09 -5.97 -51.52
N ASP A 80 -51.56 -6.86 -52.39
CA ASP A 80 -52.50 -6.53 -53.48
C ASP A 80 -53.86 -6.06 -52.95
N LEU A 81 -54.36 -6.67 -51.88
CA LEU A 81 -55.59 -6.21 -51.22
C LEU A 81 -55.40 -4.82 -50.61
N ALA A 82 -54.31 -4.61 -49.87
CA ALA A 82 -53.98 -3.31 -49.29
C ALA A 82 -53.89 -2.21 -50.34
N ASN A 83 -53.28 -2.51 -51.50
CA ASN A 83 -53.17 -1.60 -52.65
C ASN A 83 -54.53 -1.17 -53.21
N LYS A 84 -55.54 -2.05 -53.23
CA LYS A 84 -56.90 -1.69 -53.67
C LYS A 84 -57.61 -0.78 -52.66
N PHE A 85 -57.46 -1.07 -51.37
CA PHE A 85 -58.09 -0.27 -50.32
C PHE A 85 -57.42 1.10 -50.15
N ILE A 86 -56.09 1.20 -50.33
CA ILE A 86 -55.40 2.49 -50.21
C ILE A 86 -55.79 3.43 -51.34
N ASP A 87 -56.04 2.91 -52.55
CA ASP A 87 -56.58 3.71 -53.66
C ASP A 87 -57.96 4.29 -53.35
N SER A 88 -58.81 3.48 -52.69
CA SER A 88 -60.14 3.92 -52.25
C SER A 88 -60.05 4.99 -51.15
N ALA A 89 -59.12 4.83 -50.20
CA ALA A 89 -58.88 5.84 -49.16
C ALA A 89 -58.32 7.15 -49.77
N ILE A 90 -57.34 7.06 -50.66
CA ILE A 90 -56.73 8.21 -51.35
C ILE A 90 -57.77 8.99 -52.18
N ALA A 91 -58.74 8.32 -52.79
CA ALA A 91 -59.80 8.96 -53.57
C ALA A 91 -60.73 9.84 -52.72
N LEU A 92 -60.86 9.56 -51.42
CA LEU A 92 -61.73 10.29 -50.48
C LEU A 92 -61.04 11.47 -49.78
N THR A 93 -59.74 11.67 -50.01
CA THR A 93 -58.95 12.71 -49.34
C THR A 93 -58.89 14.01 -50.15
N GLN A 94 -58.80 15.13 -49.44
CA GLN A 94 -58.66 16.45 -50.07
C GLN A 94 -57.27 16.65 -50.67
N PRO A 95 -57.12 17.38 -51.79
CA PRO A 95 -55.81 17.76 -52.32
C PRO A 95 -54.98 18.51 -51.27
N ASN A 96 -53.67 18.23 -51.23
CA ASN A 96 -52.72 18.84 -50.29
C ASN A 96 -53.05 18.67 -48.79
N SER A 97 -53.86 17.66 -48.45
CA SER A 97 -54.11 17.27 -47.06
C SER A 97 -53.05 16.28 -46.55
N TYR A 98 -52.87 16.23 -45.23
CA TYR A 98 -52.03 15.22 -44.57
C TYR A 98 -52.35 13.80 -45.08
N ASP A 99 -53.63 13.41 -45.06
CA ASP A 99 -54.07 12.07 -45.43
C ASP A 99 -53.74 11.73 -46.89
N LYS A 100 -53.90 12.71 -47.81
CA LYS A 100 -53.57 12.52 -49.23
C LYS A 100 -52.09 12.22 -49.42
N ILE A 101 -51.23 13.07 -48.85
CA ILE A 101 -49.78 12.97 -49.02
C ILE A 101 -49.25 11.72 -48.31
N TYR A 102 -49.68 11.49 -47.06
CA TYR A 102 -49.24 10.34 -46.27
C TYR A 102 -49.63 9.02 -46.91
N LEU A 103 -50.90 8.83 -47.33
CA LEU A 103 -51.33 7.57 -47.95
C LEU A 103 -50.68 7.36 -49.32
N THR A 104 -50.46 8.43 -50.10
CA THR A 104 -49.74 8.34 -51.38
C THR A 104 -48.29 7.91 -51.16
N GLY A 105 -47.60 8.53 -50.20
CA GLY A 105 -46.24 8.16 -49.79
C GLY A 105 -46.17 6.73 -49.24
N TYR A 106 -47.15 6.34 -48.42
CA TYR A 106 -47.22 5.00 -47.84
C TYR A 106 -47.46 3.92 -48.91
N LYS A 107 -48.30 4.20 -49.91
CA LYS A 107 -48.45 3.32 -51.09
C LYS A 107 -47.13 3.17 -51.84
N LYS A 108 -46.43 4.28 -52.11
CA LYS A 108 -45.12 4.26 -52.79
C LYS A 108 -44.11 3.44 -52.01
N LEU A 109 -44.04 3.64 -50.69
CA LEU A 109 -43.17 2.89 -49.77
C LEU A 109 -43.42 1.39 -49.87
N LYS A 110 -44.68 0.96 -49.70
CA LYS A 110 -45.05 -0.46 -49.68
C LYS A 110 -44.86 -1.16 -51.04
N ASN A 111 -44.81 -0.40 -52.13
CA ASN A 111 -44.52 -0.91 -53.47
C ASN A 111 -43.06 -0.70 -53.91
N GLY A 112 -42.14 -0.39 -52.97
CA GLY A 112 -40.70 -0.33 -53.24
C GLY A 112 -40.19 0.98 -53.83
N ASN A 113 -41.05 1.99 -54.04
CA ASN A 113 -40.67 3.30 -54.56
C ASN A 113 -40.15 4.22 -53.43
N LEU A 114 -39.03 3.83 -52.82
CA LEU A 114 -38.51 4.44 -51.58
C LEU A 114 -38.20 5.93 -51.72
N GLN A 115 -37.52 6.33 -52.81
CA GLN A 115 -37.11 7.72 -53.00
C GLN A 115 -38.31 8.67 -53.14
N SER A 116 -39.35 8.27 -53.88
CA SER A 116 -40.55 9.07 -54.02
C SER A 116 -41.38 9.11 -52.73
N ALA A 117 -41.37 8.04 -51.93
CA ALA A 117 -42.01 8.04 -50.61
C ALA A 117 -41.28 8.95 -49.62
N GLU A 118 -39.94 8.93 -49.64
CA GLU A 118 -39.08 9.82 -48.86
C GLU A 118 -39.43 11.30 -49.15
N THR A 119 -39.59 11.67 -50.42
CA THR A 119 -40.01 13.04 -50.80
C THR A 119 -41.35 13.41 -50.19
N ASP A 120 -42.36 12.54 -50.27
CA ASP A 120 -43.69 12.81 -49.71
C ASP A 120 -43.67 12.97 -48.18
N PHE A 121 -42.85 12.17 -47.48
CA PHE A 121 -42.76 12.25 -46.01
C PHE A 121 -41.95 13.47 -45.54
N ASN A 122 -40.90 13.86 -46.25
CA ASN A 122 -40.19 15.11 -45.97
C ASN A 122 -41.09 16.33 -46.20
N GLU A 123 -41.89 16.36 -47.28
CA GLU A 123 -42.89 17.40 -47.53
C GLU A 123 -43.86 17.58 -46.34
N LEU A 124 -44.29 16.47 -45.73
CA LEU A 124 -45.13 16.52 -44.53
C LEU A 124 -44.39 17.07 -43.31
N LEU A 125 -43.13 16.69 -43.09
CA LEU A 125 -42.37 17.12 -41.91
C LEU A 125 -41.91 18.58 -42.00
N ASP A 126 -41.62 19.07 -43.21
CA ASP A 126 -40.99 20.37 -43.44
C ASP A 126 -41.99 21.48 -43.77
N HIS A 127 -43.10 21.14 -44.43
CA HIS A 127 -44.02 22.13 -45.01
C HIS A 127 -45.46 22.06 -44.47
N HIS A 128 -45.78 21.07 -43.64
CA HIS A 128 -47.13 20.92 -43.08
C HIS A 128 -47.16 21.06 -41.56
N LYS A 129 -48.21 21.69 -41.03
CA LYS A 129 -48.46 21.73 -39.59
C LYS A 129 -49.12 20.44 -39.14
N LEU A 130 -48.33 19.54 -38.59
CA LEU A 130 -48.77 18.23 -38.10
C LEU A 130 -49.16 18.27 -36.62
N THR A 131 -50.13 17.43 -36.23
CA THR A 131 -50.34 17.10 -34.81
C THR A 131 -49.16 16.25 -34.28
N LEU A 132 -49.06 16.09 -32.96
CA LEU A 132 -48.04 15.23 -32.35
C LEU A 132 -48.14 13.79 -32.87
N HIS A 133 -49.35 13.23 -32.92
CA HIS A 133 -49.57 11.86 -33.40
C HIS A 133 -49.22 11.70 -34.88
N GLN A 134 -49.60 12.65 -35.74
CA GLN A 134 -49.22 12.65 -37.15
C GLN A 134 -47.70 12.78 -37.33
N THR A 135 -47.05 13.62 -36.53
CA THR A 135 -45.59 13.75 -36.52
C THR A 135 -44.93 12.43 -36.16
N ALA A 136 -45.44 11.73 -35.14
CA ALA A 136 -44.93 10.44 -34.71
C ALA A 136 -45.00 9.40 -35.85
N ILE A 137 -46.17 9.28 -36.49
CA ILE A 137 -46.39 8.36 -37.61
C ILE A 137 -45.45 8.67 -38.78
N VAL A 138 -45.35 9.93 -39.21
CA VAL A 138 -44.52 10.30 -40.37
C VAL A 138 -43.04 10.09 -40.06
N ALA A 139 -42.57 10.55 -38.90
CA ALA A 139 -41.18 10.39 -38.51
C ALA A 139 -40.80 8.92 -38.34
N SER A 140 -41.64 8.08 -37.74
CA SER A 140 -41.36 6.64 -37.64
C SER A 140 -41.37 5.94 -39.00
N THR A 141 -42.26 6.36 -39.91
CA THR A 141 -42.35 5.78 -41.25
C THR A 141 -41.12 6.15 -42.09
N LEU A 142 -40.69 7.42 -42.03
CA LEU A 142 -39.47 7.89 -42.68
C LEU A 142 -38.22 7.23 -42.07
N GLY A 143 -38.16 7.09 -40.74
CA GLY A 143 -37.08 6.39 -40.06
C GLY A 143 -36.92 4.94 -40.55
N ASN A 144 -38.04 4.25 -40.82
CA ASN A 144 -38.01 2.89 -41.40
C ASN A 144 -37.41 2.85 -42.81
N ILE A 145 -37.56 3.90 -43.63
CA ILE A 145 -36.88 3.99 -44.93
C ILE A 145 -35.36 3.99 -44.74
N TYR A 146 -34.87 4.66 -43.70
CA TYR A 146 -33.43 4.80 -43.42
C TYR A 146 -32.84 3.65 -42.60
N ALA A 147 -33.67 2.76 -42.03
CA ALA A 147 -33.23 1.74 -41.07
C ALA A 147 -32.15 0.78 -41.60
N ASN A 148 -32.16 0.52 -42.92
CA ASN A 148 -31.19 -0.37 -43.58
C ASN A 148 -30.04 0.38 -44.27
N ASP A 149 -30.02 1.72 -44.24
CA ASP A 149 -28.97 2.54 -44.82
C ASP A 149 -27.95 2.94 -43.75
N ALA A 150 -26.75 2.36 -43.81
CA ALA A 150 -25.69 2.62 -42.83
C ALA A 150 -25.27 4.10 -42.79
N ALA A 151 -25.35 4.83 -43.92
CA ALA A 151 -24.98 6.24 -43.99
C ALA A 151 -26.02 7.15 -43.32
N ARG A 152 -27.28 6.69 -43.22
CA ARG A 152 -28.40 7.46 -42.64
C ARG A 152 -28.82 6.98 -41.26
N ARG A 153 -27.97 6.20 -40.59
CA ARG A 153 -28.28 5.62 -39.27
C ARG A 153 -28.59 6.69 -38.22
N GLU A 154 -27.83 7.79 -38.20
CA GLU A 154 -28.05 8.89 -37.26
C GLU A 154 -29.40 9.59 -37.52
N GLN A 155 -29.70 9.87 -38.79
CA GLN A 155 -31.00 10.43 -39.19
C GLN A 155 -32.17 9.50 -38.83
N CYS A 156 -31.99 8.18 -38.99
CA CYS A 156 -32.96 7.18 -38.55
C CYS A 156 -33.18 7.26 -37.04
N ALA A 157 -32.11 7.34 -36.24
CA ALA A 157 -32.20 7.46 -34.78
C ALA A 157 -32.93 8.75 -34.36
N ASP A 158 -32.60 9.88 -34.97
CA ASP A 158 -33.24 11.18 -34.69
C ASP A 158 -34.73 11.16 -35.00
N LEU A 159 -35.12 10.56 -36.13
CA LEU A 159 -36.52 10.41 -36.53
C LEU A 159 -37.30 9.50 -35.57
N LEU A 160 -36.72 8.37 -35.18
CA LEU A 160 -37.34 7.44 -34.22
C LEU A 160 -37.41 8.04 -32.80
N ALA A 161 -36.42 8.82 -32.40
CA ALA A 161 -36.43 9.58 -31.15
C ALA A 161 -37.52 10.66 -31.17
N ARG A 162 -37.61 11.45 -32.25
CA ARG A 162 -38.69 12.43 -32.45
C ARG A 162 -40.06 11.77 -32.38
N ALA A 163 -40.23 10.64 -33.06
CA ALA A 163 -41.48 9.88 -33.03
C ALA A 163 -41.84 9.39 -31.61
N SER A 164 -40.86 8.83 -30.90
CA SER A 164 -41.04 8.34 -29.52
C SER A 164 -41.42 9.48 -28.56
N ILE A 165 -40.79 10.65 -28.69
CA ILE A 165 -41.13 11.84 -27.89
C ILE A 165 -42.57 12.29 -28.18
N CYS A 166 -42.97 12.35 -29.44
CA CYS A 166 -44.33 12.72 -29.83
C CYS A 166 -45.37 11.70 -29.32
N ASP A 167 -45.09 10.41 -29.37
CA ASP A 167 -45.95 9.36 -28.81
C ASP A 167 -46.11 9.53 -27.29
N ILE A 168 -45.02 9.77 -26.56
CA ILE A 168 -45.05 10.03 -25.12
C ILE A 168 -45.87 11.29 -24.80
N GLN A 169 -45.64 12.39 -25.51
CA GLN A 169 -46.36 13.66 -25.29
C GLN A 169 -47.84 13.57 -25.62
N SER A 170 -48.21 12.78 -26.63
CA SER A 170 -49.60 12.53 -27.00
C SER A 170 -50.27 11.42 -26.18
N SER A 171 -49.54 10.79 -25.25
CA SER A 171 -49.99 9.61 -24.50
C SER A 171 -50.42 8.44 -25.41
N THR A 172 -49.80 8.32 -26.59
CA THR A 172 -50.03 7.22 -27.53
C THR A 172 -49.25 5.99 -27.06
N LYS A 173 -49.97 4.94 -26.65
CA LYS A 173 -49.40 3.70 -26.08
C LYS A 173 -49.20 2.57 -27.11
N GLU A 174 -49.35 2.91 -28.38
CA GLU A 174 -48.95 2.02 -29.47
C GLU A 174 -47.40 1.93 -29.56
N THR A 175 -46.69 3.00 -29.17
CA THR A 175 -45.23 3.13 -28.93
C THR A 175 -44.31 2.23 -29.77
N VAL A 176 -44.59 2.10 -31.07
CA VAL A 176 -43.81 1.27 -32.01
C VAL A 176 -42.42 1.88 -32.25
N ALA A 177 -42.32 3.21 -32.28
CA ALA A 177 -41.06 3.91 -32.55
C ALA A 177 -39.98 3.67 -31.49
N LEU A 178 -40.36 3.57 -30.20
CA LEU A 178 -39.40 3.38 -29.11
C LEU A 178 -38.72 2.02 -29.17
N PHE A 179 -39.47 0.98 -29.56
CA PHE A 179 -38.91 -0.36 -29.80
C PHE A 179 -37.91 -0.34 -30.95
N TRP A 180 -38.25 0.27 -32.09
CA TRP A 180 -37.33 0.36 -33.23
C TRP A 180 -36.08 1.20 -32.90
N LEU A 181 -36.22 2.27 -32.11
CA LEU A 181 -35.08 3.04 -31.62
C LEU A 181 -34.17 2.17 -30.75
N ALA A 182 -34.74 1.37 -29.85
CA ALA A 182 -33.98 0.45 -29.02
C ALA A 182 -33.25 -0.62 -29.86
N GLU A 183 -33.90 -1.18 -30.88
CA GLU A 183 -33.24 -2.14 -31.78
C GLU A 183 -32.08 -1.49 -32.57
N LEU A 184 -32.27 -0.25 -33.04
CA LEU A 184 -31.24 0.50 -33.74
C LEU A 184 -30.03 0.78 -32.85
N LEU A 185 -30.26 1.23 -31.61
CA LEU A 185 -29.21 1.57 -30.65
C LEU A 185 -28.53 0.33 -30.05
N TYR A 186 -29.21 -0.81 -30.04
CA TYR A 186 -28.58 -2.08 -29.69
C TYR A 186 -27.46 -2.42 -30.67
N LYS A 187 -27.68 -2.18 -31.98
CA LYS A 187 -26.64 -2.37 -33.01
C LYS A 187 -25.46 -1.42 -32.87
N THR A 188 -25.60 -0.30 -32.15
CA THR A 188 -24.52 0.68 -31.89
C THR A 188 -23.85 0.52 -30.53
N GLY A 189 -24.34 -0.40 -29.68
CA GLY A 189 -23.72 -0.74 -28.39
C GLY A 189 -24.17 0.10 -27.19
N ASP A 190 -25.23 0.90 -27.30
CA ASP A 190 -25.76 1.71 -26.18
C ASP A 190 -26.69 0.88 -25.26
N ILE A 191 -26.13 -0.16 -24.65
CA ILE A 191 -26.88 -1.17 -23.87
C ILE A 191 -27.69 -0.55 -22.73
N LYS A 192 -27.18 0.52 -22.11
CA LYS A 192 -27.84 1.16 -20.95
C LYS A 192 -29.16 1.80 -21.35
N ASN A 193 -29.15 2.61 -22.42
CA ASN A 193 -30.36 3.28 -22.89
C ASN A 193 -31.32 2.28 -23.55
N VAL A 194 -30.79 1.31 -24.30
CA VAL A 194 -31.59 0.23 -24.92
C VAL A 194 -32.39 -0.51 -23.86
N TYR A 195 -31.79 -0.88 -22.72
CA TYR A 195 -32.53 -1.54 -21.63
C TYR A 195 -33.72 -0.70 -21.16
N VAL A 196 -33.52 0.61 -20.94
CA VAL A 196 -34.58 1.51 -20.46
C VAL A 196 -35.70 1.65 -21.50
N TYR A 197 -35.34 1.76 -22.77
CA TYR A 197 -36.31 1.90 -23.86
C TYR A 197 -37.13 0.63 -24.05
N LEU A 198 -36.52 -0.56 -23.95
CA LEU A 198 -37.23 -1.82 -24.04
C LEU A 198 -38.17 -2.05 -22.85
N GLU A 199 -37.77 -1.71 -21.63
CA GLU A 199 -38.64 -1.78 -20.45
C GLU A 199 -39.86 -0.86 -20.61
N GLN A 200 -39.65 0.38 -21.08
CA GLN A 200 -40.74 1.31 -21.32
C GLN A 200 -41.66 0.85 -22.46
N ALA A 201 -41.10 0.34 -23.56
CA ALA A 201 -41.87 -0.21 -24.66
C ALA A 201 -42.68 -1.45 -24.23
N LEU A 202 -42.13 -2.27 -23.33
CA LEU A 202 -42.83 -3.42 -22.77
C LEU A 202 -44.01 -2.97 -21.91
N ALA A 203 -43.80 -2.00 -21.02
CA ALA A 203 -44.86 -1.43 -20.19
C ALA A 203 -46.00 -0.83 -21.03
N ASP A 204 -45.68 -0.14 -22.12
CA ASP A 204 -46.69 0.39 -23.04
C ASP A 204 -47.43 -0.73 -23.79
N ALA A 205 -46.72 -1.77 -24.25
CA ALA A 205 -47.34 -2.94 -24.87
C ALA A 205 -48.22 -3.74 -23.89
N GLU A 206 -47.86 -3.77 -22.61
CA GLU A 206 -48.68 -4.34 -21.54
C GLU A 206 -49.94 -3.56 -21.27
N PHE A 207 -49.80 -2.24 -21.12
CA PHE A 207 -50.93 -1.35 -20.92
C PHE A 207 -51.91 -1.37 -22.09
N TYR A 208 -51.41 -1.35 -23.33
CA TYR A 208 -52.24 -1.38 -24.53
C TYR A 208 -52.84 -2.76 -24.82
N GLY A 209 -52.23 -3.84 -24.33
CA GLY A 209 -52.62 -5.21 -24.67
C GLY A 209 -52.05 -5.73 -25.99
N ALA A 210 -50.94 -5.15 -26.47
CA ALA A 210 -50.34 -5.47 -27.76
C ALA A 210 -49.52 -6.77 -27.73
N ARG A 211 -50.17 -7.90 -28.01
CA ARG A 211 -49.57 -9.24 -27.86
C ARG A 211 -48.36 -9.46 -28.75
N GLN A 212 -48.44 -9.05 -30.02
CA GLN A 212 -47.34 -9.19 -30.97
C GLN A 212 -46.09 -8.41 -30.52
N ARG A 213 -46.28 -7.16 -30.05
CA ARG A 213 -45.18 -6.32 -29.57
C ARG A 213 -44.52 -6.91 -28.33
N LYS A 214 -45.28 -7.48 -27.39
CA LYS A 214 -44.71 -8.19 -26.23
C LYS A 214 -43.78 -9.33 -26.65
N ILE A 215 -44.17 -10.11 -27.68
CA ILE A 215 -43.33 -11.20 -28.20
C ILE A 215 -42.04 -10.63 -28.81
N GLN A 216 -42.14 -9.59 -29.64
CA GLN A 216 -40.98 -8.93 -30.27
C GLN A 216 -40.02 -8.32 -29.24
N ILE A 217 -40.52 -7.64 -28.22
CA ILE A 217 -39.69 -7.08 -27.15
C ILE A 217 -39.06 -8.20 -26.31
N GLY A 218 -39.82 -9.27 -26.06
CA GLY A 218 -39.38 -10.44 -25.29
C GLY A 218 -38.23 -11.23 -25.92
N THR A 219 -37.95 -11.08 -27.22
CA THR A 219 -36.77 -11.69 -27.84
C THR A 219 -35.48 -10.90 -27.59
N LEU A 220 -35.57 -9.58 -27.50
CA LEU A 220 -34.41 -8.69 -27.34
C LEU A 220 -34.11 -8.35 -25.88
N LEU A 221 -35.14 -8.10 -25.08
CA LEU A 221 -35.00 -7.64 -23.69
C LEU A 221 -34.13 -8.57 -22.82
N PRO A 222 -34.28 -9.91 -22.84
CA PRO A 222 -33.44 -10.79 -22.03
C PRO A 222 -31.95 -10.71 -22.38
N ILE A 223 -31.63 -10.54 -23.66
CA ILE A 223 -30.26 -10.44 -24.18
C ILE A 223 -29.61 -9.16 -23.64
N VAL A 224 -30.31 -8.03 -23.79
CA VAL A 224 -29.86 -6.71 -23.31
C VAL A 224 -29.75 -6.69 -21.78
N ALA A 225 -30.70 -7.31 -21.07
CA ALA A 225 -30.68 -7.44 -19.61
C ALA A 225 -29.44 -8.22 -19.13
N ALA A 226 -29.11 -9.34 -19.77
CA ALA A 226 -27.93 -10.13 -19.45
C ALA A 226 -26.64 -9.36 -19.71
N GLU A 227 -26.55 -8.62 -20.82
CA GLU A 227 -25.38 -7.80 -21.13
C GLU A 227 -25.19 -6.65 -20.12
N LYS A 228 -26.29 -5.99 -19.72
CA LYS A 228 -26.28 -4.98 -18.66
C LYS A 228 -25.81 -5.55 -17.33
N LEU A 229 -26.26 -6.75 -16.94
CA LEU A 229 -25.79 -7.42 -15.72
C LEU A 229 -24.28 -7.70 -15.78
N ASN A 230 -23.80 -8.27 -16.89
CA ASN A 230 -22.38 -8.53 -17.11
C ASN A 230 -21.54 -7.25 -17.05
N TYR A 231 -22.05 -6.14 -17.60
CA TYR A 231 -21.39 -4.83 -17.51
C TYR A 231 -21.23 -4.38 -16.04
N ILE A 232 -22.33 -4.42 -15.26
CA ILE A 232 -22.34 -4.04 -13.85
C ILE A 232 -21.40 -4.93 -13.02
N GLU A 233 -21.40 -6.24 -13.27
CA GLU A 233 -20.52 -7.18 -12.57
C GLU A 233 -19.04 -6.91 -12.86
N ARG A 234 -18.68 -6.65 -14.12
CA ARG A 234 -17.32 -6.28 -14.52
C ARG A 234 -16.88 -4.98 -13.84
N GLU A 235 -17.76 -3.98 -13.80
CA GLU A 235 -17.48 -2.70 -13.15
C GLU A 235 -17.23 -2.89 -11.64
N LYS A 236 -18.11 -3.63 -10.97
CA LYS A 236 -17.95 -3.99 -9.55
C LYS A 236 -16.67 -4.77 -9.28
N SER A 237 -16.33 -5.73 -10.12
CA SER A 237 -15.09 -6.52 -10.00
C SER A 237 -13.84 -5.65 -10.13
N ARG A 238 -13.79 -4.75 -11.14
CA ARG A 238 -12.68 -3.79 -11.29
C ARG A 238 -12.53 -2.88 -10.07
N PHE A 239 -13.65 -2.38 -9.55
CA PHE A 239 -13.66 -1.59 -8.33
C PHE A 239 -13.08 -2.36 -7.13
N LEU A 240 -13.48 -3.62 -6.94
CA LEU A 240 -12.94 -4.47 -5.88
C LEU A 240 -11.44 -4.74 -6.04
N ILE A 241 -10.96 -4.96 -7.27
CA ILE A 241 -9.52 -5.14 -7.56
C ILE A 241 -8.73 -3.88 -7.20
N TYR A 242 -9.23 -2.69 -7.56
CA TYR A 242 -8.58 -1.44 -7.18
C TYR A 242 -8.57 -1.24 -5.66
N LEU A 243 -9.69 -1.52 -4.99
CA LEU A 243 -9.78 -1.43 -3.53
C LEU A 243 -8.80 -2.39 -2.84
N ALA A 244 -8.71 -3.63 -3.30
CA ALA A 244 -7.76 -4.62 -2.79
C ALA A 244 -6.31 -4.17 -3.02
N SER A 245 -6.01 -3.62 -4.19
CA SER A 245 -4.66 -3.11 -4.54
C SER A 245 -4.25 -1.95 -3.64
N ILE A 246 -5.14 -0.99 -3.41
CA ILE A 246 -4.90 0.15 -2.50
C ILE A 246 -4.71 -0.33 -1.06
N THR A 247 -5.54 -1.28 -0.61
CA THR A 247 -5.44 -1.85 0.74
C THR A 247 -4.11 -2.58 0.94
N ALA A 248 -3.67 -3.38 -0.04
CA ALA A 248 -2.38 -4.04 -0.01
C ALA A 248 -1.22 -3.04 0.05
N LEU A 249 -1.29 -1.96 -0.74
CA LEU A 249 -0.28 -0.89 -0.72
C LEU A 249 -0.23 -0.18 0.64
N ALA A 250 -1.37 0.11 1.25
CA ALA A 250 -1.45 0.71 2.58
C ALA A 250 -0.82 -0.18 3.67
N LEU A 251 -1.12 -1.49 3.64
CA LEU A 251 -0.50 -2.46 4.56
C LEU A 251 1.03 -2.53 4.40
N LEU A 252 1.51 -2.48 3.15
CA LEU A 252 2.93 -2.47 2.83
C LEU A 252 3.64 -1.21 3.38
N VAL A 253 3.01 -0.04 3.25
CA VAL A 253 3.49 1.22 3.85
C VAL A 253 3.54 1.12 5.38
N ILE A 254 2.49 0.59 6.02
CA ILE A 254 2.46 0.37 7.47
C ILE A 254 3.59 -0.56 7.90
N TRP A 255 3.80 -1.66 7.18
CA TRP A 255 4.86 -2.61 7.45
C TRP A 255 6.26 -1.97 7.38
N PHE A 256 6.55 -1.21 6.32
CA PHE A 256 7.81 -0.46 6.22
C PHE A 256 7.98 0.56 7.35
N SER A 257 6.92 1.29 7.70
CA SER A 257 6.95 2.27 8.79
C SER A 257 7.30 1.63 10.14
N ILE A 258 6.74 0.45 10.43
CA ILE A 258 7.07 -0.34 11.63
C ILE A 258 8.52 -0.82 11.59
N MET A 259 8.99 -1.34 10.45
CA MET A 259 10.37 -1.81 10.27
C MET A 259 11.38 -0.67 10.48
N LEU A 260 11.17 0.48 9.83
CA LEU A 260 12.00 1.69 9.99
C LEU A 260 12.06 2.14 11.45
N SER A 261 10.91 2.18 12.13
CA SER A 261 10.84 2.54 13.55
C SER A 261 11.64 1.59 14.44
N LYS A 262 11.57 0.27 14.19
CA LYS A 262 12.39 -0.71 14.91
C LYS A 262 13.88 -0.55 14.63
N GLN A 263 14.27 -0.29 13.37
CA GLN A 263 15.66 -0.08 13.00
C GLN A 263 16.24 1.17 13.66
N LEU A 264 15.50 2.29 13.67
CA LEU A 264 15.93 3.53 14.32
C LEU A 264 16.11 3.34 15.84
N LYS A 265 15.20 2.62 16.50
CA LYS A 265 15.37 2.28 17.94
C LYS A 265 16.62 1.44 18.18
N LYS A 266 16.89 0.44 17.32
CA LYS A 266 18.09 -0.40 17.41
C LYS A 266 19.36 0.42 17.19
N LEU A 267 19.34 1.35 16.23
CA LEU A 267 20.46 2.24 15.93
C LEU A 267 20.78 3.15 17.13
N LYS A 268 19.78 3.84 17.69
CA LYS A 268 19.93 4.68 18.89
C LYS A 268 20.48 3.91 20.09
N THR A 269 20.07 2.65 20.25
CA THR A 269 20.58 1.80 21.34
C THR A 269 22.06 1.47 21.14
N LYS A 270 22.47 1.17 19.90
CA LYS A 270 23.87 0.91 19.57
C LYS A 270 24.74 2.16 19.74
N GLU A 271 24.25 3.31 19.31
CA GLU A 271 24.92 4.60 19.44
C GLU A 271 25.18 4.93 20.91
N LYS A 272 24.16 4.76 21.78
CA LYS A 272 24.32 4.92 23.23
C LYS A 272 25.38 3.98 23.84
N ILE A 273 25.44 2.73 23.39
CA ILE A 273 26.46 1.78 23.84
C ILE A 273 27.87 2.22 23.40
N ILE A 274 28.01 2.75 22.19
CA ILE A 274 29.29 3.27 21.70
C ILE A 274 29.73 4.48 22.53
N ASP A 275 28.83 5.42 22.82
CA ASP A 275 29.12 6.58 23.66
C ASP A 275 29.55 6.16 25.07
N ASP A 276 28.80 5.25 25.71
CA ASP A 276 29.15 4.73 27.03
C ASP A 276 30.53 4.03 27.02
N LYS A 277 30.87 3.33 25.92
CA LYS A 277 32.17 2.67 25.77
C LYS A 277 33.31 3.65 25.53
N ASN A 278 33.09 4.72 24.76
CA ASN A 278 34.07 5.77 24.55
C ASN A 278 34.42 6.47 25.88
N VAL A 279 33.39 6.80 26.69
CA VAL A 279 33.61 7.38 28.03
C VAL A 279 34.40 6.42 28.95
N GLN A 280 34.14 5.11 28.86
CA GLN A 280 34.93 4.12 29.61
C GLN A 280 36.39 4.06 29.14
N LEU A 281 36.63 4.10 27.83
CA LEU A 281 37.97 4.07 27.25
C LEU A 281 38.78 5.31 27.62
N GLU A 282 38.17 6.50 27.59
CA GLU A 282 38.83 7.74 28.02
C GLU A 282 39.30 7.64 29.48
N LYS A 283 38.43 7.18 30.38
CA LYS A 283 38.79 6.99 31.80
C LYS A 283 39.91 5.98 32.02
N ILE A 284 39.92 4.89 31.26
CA ILE A 284 41.00 3.90 31.34
C ILE A 284 42.31 4.50 30.83
N ASN A 285 42.26 5.26 29.74
CA ASN A 285 43.42 5.89 29.15
C ASN A 285 44.06 6.95 30.08
N GLU A 286 43.23 7.75 30.76
CA GLU A 286 43.69 8.70 31.79
C GLU A 286 44.45 7.98 32.92
N ARG A 287 43.87 6.91 33.48
CA ARG A 287 44.50 6.12 34.55
C ARG A 287 45.82 5.47 34.12
N LEU A 288 45.90 4.98 32.88
CA LEU A 288 47.14 4.43 32.34
C LEU A 288 48.23 5.50 32.20
N THR A 289 47.85 6.70 31.74
CA THR A 289 48.79 7.81 31.59
C THR A 289 49.34 8.26 32.95
N GLU A 290 48.48 8.37 33.95
CA GLU A 290 48.88 8.71 35.32
C GLU A 290 49.80 7.66 35.95
N GLY A 291 49.46 6.36 35.82
CA GLY A 291 50.31 5.27 36.30
C GLY A 291 51.68 5.20 35.60
N THR A 292 51.76 5.65 34.35
CA THR A 292 53.03 5.71 33.59
C THR A 292 53.93 6.82 34.14
N LYS A 293 53.39 8.01 34.37
CA LYS A 293 54.12 9.17 34.91
C LYS A 293 54.75 8.88 36.29
N ILE A 294 54.04 8.16 37.14
CA ILE A 294 54.54 7.78 38.48
C ILE A 294 55.71 6.80 38.35
N LYS A 295 55.64 5.82 37.45
CA LYS A 295 56.76 4.88 37.21
C LYS A 295 58.02 5.62 36.72
N GLU A 296 57.86 6.60 35.85
CA GLU A 296 58.97 7.43 35.36
C GLU A 296 59.66 8.20 36.50
N GLU A 297 58.88 8.77 37.43
CA GLU A 297 59.42 9.49 38.59
C GLU A 297 60.28 8.58 39.50
N TYR A 298 59.82 7.35 39.76
CA TYR A 298 60.60 6.38 40.54
C TYR A 298 61.87 5.92 39.83
N ILE A 299 61.82 5.72 38.51
CA ILE A 299 63.02 5.41 37.71
C ILE A 299 64.03 6.57 37.84
N GLY A 300 63.57 7.82 37.74
CA GLY A 300 64.41 9.01 37.95
C GLY A 300 65.07 9.04 39.33
N TYR A 301 64.33 8.67 40.37
CA TYR A 301 64.86 8.56 41.73
C TYR A 301 65.97 7.51 41.85
N PHE A 302 65.81 6.32 41.26
CA PHE A 302 66.85 5.27 41.27
C PHE A 302 68.16 5.73 40.63
N PHE A 303 68.07 6.43 39.49
CA PHE A 303 69.26 6.98 38.83
C PHE A 303 70.00 8.00 39.71
N ASN A 304 69.27 8.83 40.48
CA ASN A 304 69.89 9.77 41.41
C ASN A 304 70.67 9.07 42.53
N VAL A 305 70.13 7.98 43.10
CA VAL A 305 70.82 7.20 44.14
C VAL A 305 72.09 6.56 43.60
N ILE A 306 72.02 5.90 42.43
CA ILE A 306 73.19 5.26 41.81
C ILE A 306 74.25 6.30 41.45
N SER A 307 73.86 7.45 40.90
CA SER A 307 74.77 8.55 40.60
C SER A 307 75.51 9.05 41.85
N GLY A 308 74.80 9.17 42.98
CA GLY A 308 75.39 9.53 44.27
C GLY A 308 76.50 8.56 44.72
N TYR A 309 76.27 7.26 44.60
CA TYR A 309 77.28 6.23 44.92
C TYR A 309 78.47 6.25 43.95
N ILE A 310 78.23 6.43 42.65
CA ILE A 310 79.31 6.55 41.66
C ILE A 310 80.21 7.74 42.00
N LEU A 311 79.64 8.89 42.37
CA LEU A 311 80.41 10.07 42.79
C LEU A 311 81.23 9.84 44.07
N GLN A 312 80.70 9.06 45.02
CA GLN A 312 81.44 8.68 46.23
C GLN A 312 82.62 7.77 45.90
N LEU A 313 82.42 6.76 45.05
CA LEU A 313 83.48 5.88 44.57
C LEU A 313 84.55 6.65 43.78
N GLU A 314 84.14 7.60 42.95
CA GLU A 314 85.07 8.45 42.20
C GLU A 314 85.94 9.31 43.14
N LYS A 315 85.33 9.91 44.17
CA LYS A 315 86.07 10.67 45.21
C LYS A 315 87.06 9.78 45.95
N LEU A 316 86.65 8.57 46.31
CA LEU A 316 87.51 7.59 46.98
C LEU A 316 88.71 7.22 46.08
N LYS A 317 88.44 6.85 44.82
CA LYS A 317 89.47 6.51 43.84
C LYS A 317 90.46 7.65 43.66
N ARG A 318 89.98 8.87 43.40
CA ARG A 318 90.83 10.07 43.23
C ARG A 318 91.69 10.32 44.48
N SER A 319 91.13 10.14 45.68
CA SER A 319 91.87 10.32 46.93
C SER A 319 93.00 9.30 47.07
N ILE A 320 92.75 8.03 46.76
CA ILE A 320 93.75 6.96 46.78
C ILE A 320 94.82 7.20 45.70
N ASP A 321 94.43 7.48 44.45
CA ASP A 321 95.34 7.77 43.33
C ASP A 321 96.29 8.93 43.68
N THR A 322 95.75 9.99 44.30
CA THR A 322 96.54 11.14 44.75
C THR A 322 97.58 10.75 45.80
N LYS A 323 97.20 9.93 46.80
CA LYS A 323 98.13 9.49 47.86
C LYS A 323 99.20 8.52 47.36
N LEU A 324 98.85 7.64 46.42
CA LEU A 324 99.79 6.75 45.73
C LEU A 324 100.82 7.54 44.92
N ALA A 325 100.39 8.54 44.14
CA ALA A 325 101.28 9.36 43.31
C ALA A 325 102.36 10.10 44.12
N ILE A 326 102.02 10.59 45.32
CA ILE A 326 102.95 11.28 46.22
C ILE A 326 103.68 10.35 47.20
N LYS A 327 103.57 9.02 47.00
CA LYS A 327 104.20 7.95 47.82
C LYS A 327 103.90 8.02 49.31
N LYS A 328 102.76 8.60 49.71
CA LYS A 328 102.29 8.64 51.11
C LYS A 328 101.46 7.41 51.42
N TYR A 329 102.13 6.27 51.57
CA TYR A 329 101.46 4.99 51.81
C TYR A 329 100.73 4.96 53.16
N ASP A 330 101.29 5.58 54.20
CA ASP A 330 100.67 5.64 55.54
C ASP A 330 99.33 6.40 55.52
N ASP A 331 99.17 7.40 54.64
CA ASP A 331 97.93 8.18 54.49
C ASP A 331 96.79 7.36 53.84
N ILE A 332 97.10 6.28 53.12
CA ILE A 332 96.09 5.41 52.50
C ILE A 332 95.35 4.63 53.57
N GLN A 333 96.04 4.17 54.61
CA GLN A 333 95.42 3.49 55.74
C GLN A 333 94.37 4.40 56.40
N ILE A 334 94.67 5.70 56.54
CA ILE A 334 93.73 6.70 57.10
C ILE A 334 92.48 6.86 56.21
N ILE A 335 92.60 6.76 54.89
CA ILE A 335 91.45 6.80 53.97
C ILE A 335 90.59 5.55 54.13
N ILE A 336 91.21 4.38 54.22
CA ILE A 336 90.53 3.09 54.41
C ILE A 336 89.81 3.07 55.77
N ASP A 337 90.47 3.51 56.83
CA ASP A 337 89.90 3.55 58.19
C ASP A 337 88.70 4.51 58.30
N LYS A 338 88.60 5.50 57.40
CA LYS A 338 87.44 6.42 57.30
C LYS A 338 86.25 5.82 56.56
N ILE A 339 86.43 4.73 55.81
CA ILE A 339 85.32 4.05 55.15
C ILE A 339 84.49 3.36 56.22
N ASN A 340 83.28 3.87 56.43
CA ASN A 340 82.34 3.30 57.39
C ASN A 340 81.26 2.50 56.64
N ILE A 341 81.60 1.25 56.32
CA ILE A 341 80.68 0.31 55.65
C ILE A 341 79.37 0.16 56.42
N LYS A 342 79.42 0.18 57.75
CA LYS A 342 78.22 0.10 58.59
C LYS A 342 77.28 1.28 58.34
N LYS A 343 77.82 2.51 58.28
CA LYS A 343 77.02 3.71 57.98
C LYS A 343 76.44 3.69 56.57
N ASP A 344 77.20 3.24 55.57
CA ASP A 344 76.70 3.14 54.20
C ASP A 344 75.59 2.09 54.07
N ARG A 345 75.67 1.02 54.87
CA ARG A 345 74.64 0.00 54.99
C ARG A 345 73.37 0.52 55.67
N ASP A 346 73.51 1.25 56.76
CA ASP A 346 72.38 1.89 57.44
C ASP A 346 71.66 2.86 56.49
N ASN A 347 72.42 3.62 55.69
CA ASN A 347 71.88 4.49 54.65
C ASN A 347 71.16 3.70 53.54
N LEU A 348 71.71 2.55 53.11
CA LEU A 348 71.06 1.67 52.14
C LEU A 348 69.70 1.20 52.66
N PHE A 349 69.64 0.73 53.90
CA PHE A 349 68.39 0.26 54.51
C PHE A 349 67.39 1.39 54.71
N TYR A 350 67.83 2.55 55.21
CA TYR A 350 66.97 3.73 55.32
C TYR A 350 66.37 4.11 53.97
N THR A 351 67.22 4.20 52.94
CA THR A 351 66.77 4.57 51.59
C THR A 351 65.82 3.52 51.02
N PHE A 352 66.16 2.24 51.14
CA PHE A 352 65.32 1.14 50.68
C PHE A 352 63.94 1.17 51.36
N ASP A 353 63.89 1.22 52.69
CA ASP A 353 62.63 1.17 53.43
C ASP A 353 61.71 2.33 53.05
N HIS A 354 62.24 3.56 53.00
CA HIS A 354 61.46 4.75 52.67
C HIS A 354 60.98 4.79 51.23
N VAL A 355 61.80 4.32 50.28
CA VAL A 355 61.41 4.23 48.86
C VAL A 355 60.39 3.13 48.66
N PHE A 356 60.63 1.98 49.28
CA PHE A 356 59.75 0.82 49.18
C PHE A 356 58.35 1.13 49.70
N ILE A 357 58.23 1.76 50.88
CA ILE A 357 56.92 2.16 51.42
C ILE A 357 56.25 3.25 50.57
N LYS A 358 57.01 4.15 49.93
CA LYS A 358 56.40 5.09 48.96
C LYS A 358 55.80 4.38 47.75
N ILE A 359 56.46 3.33 47.26
CA ILE A 359 55.97 2.53 46.14
C ILE A 359 54.83 1.60 46.59
N PHE A 360 54.89 1.04 47.80
CA PHE A 360 53.94 0.09 48.35
C PHE A 360 53.43 0.55 49.73
N PRO A 361 52.59 1.60 49.79
CA PRO A 361 52.19 2.22 51.07
C PRO A 361 51.41 1.27 51.98
N ASN A 362 50.62 0.36 51.38
CA ASN A 362 49.81 -0.61 52.13
C ASN A 362 50.55 -1.93 52.38
N PHE A 363 51.85 -2.02 52.07
CA PHE A 363 52.57 -3.29 52.13
C PHE A 363 52.51 -3.94 53.51
N ILE A 364 52.69 -3.15 54.58
CA ILE A 364 52.70 -3.67 55.95
C ILE A 364 51.32 -4.19 56.33
N ASP A 365 50.27 -3.47 55.97
CA ASP A 365 48.88 -3.85 56.25
C ASP A 365 48.49 -5.12 55.48
N GLU A 366 48.78 -5.17 54.17
CA GLU A 366 48.48 -6.33 53.33
C GLU A 366 49.33 -7.56 53.74
N PHE A 367 50.60 -7.35 54.07
CA PHE A 367 51.47 -8.39 54.62
C PHE A 367 50.88 -8.96 55.93
N ASN A 368 50.48 -8.10 56.86
CA ASN A 368 49.93 -8.52 58.15
C ASN A 368 48.53 -9.15 58.04
N SER A 369 47.79 -8.89 56.97
CA SER A 369 46.51 -9.55 56.69
C SER A 369 46.65 -11.05 56.43
N LEU A 370 47.86 -11.53 56.09
CA LEU A 370 48.15 -12.94 55.85
C LEU A 370 48.37 -13.75 57.15
N PHE A 371 48.32 -13.09 58.31
CA PHE A 371 48.60 -13.69 59.61
C PHE A 371 47.43 -13.52 60.59
N LYS A 372 47.38 -14.38 61.62
CA LYS A 372 46.53 -14.15 62.78
C LYS A 372 47.06 -12.97 63.60
N LYS A 373 46.20 -12.30 64.38
CA LYS A 373 46.57 -11.10 65.14
C LYS A 373 47.80 -11.29 66.03
N GLU A 374 47.93 -12.45 66.65
CA GLU A 374 49.04 -12.84 67.51
C GLU A 374 50.38 -13.03 66.79
N ASP A 375 50.36 -13.25 65.47
CA ASP A 375 51.54 -13.51 64.63
C ASP A 375 51.91 -12.34 63.70
N GLN A 376 51.19 -11.21 63.78
CA GLN A 376 51.46 -10.03 62.97
C GLN A 376 52.78 -9.34 63.34
N ILE A 377 53.43 -8.75 62.34
CA ILE A 377 54.74 -8.11 62.44
C ILE A 377 54.59 -6.64 62.11
N TRP A 378 54.67 -5.83 63.15
CA TRP A 378 54.62 -4.38 63.04
C TRP A 378 56.01 -3.78 63.30
N PRO A 379 56.42 -2.75 62.54
CA PRO A 379 57.64 -2.01 62.82
C PRO A 379 57.64 -1.42 64.24
N LYS A 380 58.81 -1.32 64.85
CA LYS A 380 58.98 -0.65 66.15
C LYS A 380 59.01 0.87 65.96
N GLU A 381 58.85 1.62 67.04
CA GLU A 381 58.69 3.09 67.06
C GLU A 381 59.78 3.90 66.29
N HIS A 382 60.94 3.29 66.02
CA HIS A 382 62.09 3.90 65.34
C HIS A 382 62.48 3.19 64.03
N GLU A 383 61.70 2.21 63.55
CA GLU A 383 62.00 1.42 62.34
C GLU A 383 60.88 1.59 61.30
N VAL A 384 61.23 1.74 60.02
CA VAL A 384 60.26 1.79 58.92
C VAL A 384 59.86 0.37 58.48
N LEU A 385 60.84 -0.53 58.35
CA LEU A 385 60.63 -1.96 58.14
C LEU A 385 61.48 -2.77 59.12
N THR A 386 60.91 -3.85 59.67
CA THR A 386 61.67 -4.84 60.41
C THR A 386 62.50 -5.71 59.46
N THR A 387 63.46 -6.47 59.98
CA THR A 387 64.25 -7.40 59.15
C THR A 387 63.38 -8.42 58.40
N ASP A 388 62.35 -8.97 59.06
CA ASP A 388 61.42 -9.90 58.42
C ASP A 388 60.66 -9.20 57.28
N LEU A 389 60.17 -7.97 57.51
CA LEU A 389 59.48 -7.19 56.47
C LEU A 389 60.41 -6.85 55.29
N ARG A 390 61.69 -6.52 55.53
CA ARG A 390 62.67 -6.24 54.47
C ARG A 390 62.90 -7.43 53.55
N ILE A 391 62.94 -8.65 54.08
CA ILE A 391 63.08 -9.87 53.28
C ILE A 391 61.96 -9.97 52.26
N PHE A 392 60.71 -9.79 52.69
CA PHE A 392 59.55 -9.89 51.81
C PHE A 392 59.35 -8.65 50.94
N ALA A 393 59.82 -7.48 51.37
CA ALA A 393 59.88 -6.28 50.54
C ALA A 393 60.87 -6.46 49.37
N LEU A 394 62.04 -7.06 49.61
CA LEU A 394 63.01 -7.38 48.56
C LEU A 394 62.44 -8.41 47.57
N MET A 395 61.73 -9.43 48.06
CA MET A 395 61.01 -10.37 47.21
C MET A 395 59.93 -9.66 46.39
N ARG A 396 59.15 -8.74 47.00
CA ARG A 396 58.16 -7.92 46.29
C ARG A 396 58.78 -7.08 45.16
N MET A 397 60.01 -6.61 45.36
CA MET A 397 60.78 -5.88 44.35
C MET A 397 61.36 -6.79 43.24
N GLY A 398 61.10 -8.10 43.29
CA GLY A 398 61.55 -9.08 42.31
C GLY A 398 62.88 -9.75 42.66
N ILE A 399 63.48 -9.45 43.82
CA ILE A 399 64.70 -10.10 44.30
C ILE A 399 64.30 -11.37 45.05
N ASN A 400 64.09 -12.45 44.30
CA ASN A 400 63.59 -13.71 44.84
C ASN A 400 64.70 -14.68 45.29
N ASP A 401 65.92 -14.44 44.82
CA ASP A 401 67.09 -15.25 45.13
C ASP A 401 67.55 -15.04 46.59
N THR A 402 67.70 -16.15 47.31
CA THR A 402 67.99 -16.12 48.76
C THR A 402 69.43 -15.70 49.04
N GLU A 403 70.36 -16.02 48.14
CA GLU A 403 71.76 -15.58 48.21
C GLU A 403 71.86 -14.05 48.08
N THR A 404 71.12 -13.47 47.14
CA THR A 404 71.08 -12.02 46.92
C THR A 404 70.49 -11.27 48.10
N ILE A 405 69.35 -11.75 48.65
CA ILE A 405 68.76 -11.16 49.86
C ILE A 405 69.74 -11.25 51.04
N ALA A 406 70.41 -12.38 51.22
CA ALA A 406 71.40 -12.60 52.28
C ALA A 406 72.57 -11.61 52.18
N LYS A 407 73.10 -11.38 50.97
CA LYS A 407 74.15 -10.38 50.71
C LYS A 407 73.69 -8.95 50.99
N ILE A 408 72.46 -8.60 50.64
CA ILE A 408 71.92 -7.25 50.87
C ILE A 408 71.72 -6.98 52.37
N LEU A 409 71.19 -7.95 53.10
CA LEU A 409 70.84 -7.83 54.51
C LEU A 409 71.96 -8.21 55.49
N GLU A 410 73.13 -8.65 55.00
CA GLU A 410 74.29 -9.13 55.78
C GLU A 410 73.99 -10.31 56.72
N TYR A 411 73.17 -11.25 56.23
CA TYR A 411 72.91 -12.51 56.91
C TYR A 411 73.48 -13.68 56.13
N SER A 412 73.63 -14.83 56.79
CA SER A 412 73.92 -16.07 56.06
C SER A 412 72.68 -16.50 55.26
N GLU A 413 72.88 -17.19 54.14
CA GLU A 413 71.78 -17.80 53.37
C GLU A 413 70.89 -18.68 54.25
N LYS A 414 71.51 -19.44 55.17
CA LYS A 414 70.81 -20.26 56.14
C LYS A 414 69.90 -19.43 57.05
N THR A 415 70.37 -18.26 57.49
CA THR A 415 69.59 -17.34 58.33
C THR A 415 68.39 -16.77 57.59
N ILE A 416 68.58 -16.29 56.34
CA ILE A 416 67.45 -15.80 55.52
C ILE A 416 66.45 -16.92 55.22
N TYR A 417 66.93 -18.11 54.90
CA TYR A 417 66.08 -19.28 54.68
C TYR A 417 65.22 -19.59 55.92
N VAL A 418 65.84 -19.60 57.11
CA VAL A 418 65.13 -19.82 58.38
C VAL A 418 64.12 -18.72 58.64
N TYR A 419 64.46 -17.44 58.41
CA TYR A 419 63.51 -16.34 58.59
C TYR A 419 62.32 -16.47 57.64
N LYS A 420 62.55 -16.76 56.36
CA LYS A 420 61.48 -17.01 55.37
C LYS A 420 60.58 -18.16 55.79
N MET A 421 61.16 -19.31 56.15
CA MET A 421 60.39 -20.49 56.57
C MET A 421 59.59 -20.25 57.84
N ARG A 422 60.20 -19.59 58.85
CA ARG A 422 59.53 -19.23 60.10
C ARG A 422 58.31 -18.37 59.85
N ILE A 423 58.44 -17.38 58.98
CA ILE A 423 57.35 -16.46 58.66
C ILE A 423 56.26 -17.18 57.88
N LYS A 424 56.62 -17.92 56.82
CA LYS A 424 55.66 -18.71 56.04
C LYS A 424 54.88 -19.73 56.87
N ALA A 425 55.53 -20.37 57.84
CA ALA A 425 54.87 -21.35 58.72
C ALA A 425 53.76 -20.72 59.60
N LYS A 426 53.80 -19.40 59.84
CA LYS A 426 52.79 -18.66 60.60
C LYS A 426 51.66 -18.11 59.72
N ALA A 427 51.81 -18.15 58.41
CA ALA A 427 50.83 -17.59 57.49
C ALA A 427 49.53 -18.42 57.46
N LEU A 428 48.42 -17.75 57.19
CA LEU A 428 47.10 -18.37 56.99
C LEU A 428 47.01 -19.16 55.68
N VAL A 429 47.97 -18.98 54.77
CA VAL A 429 47.99 -19.57 53.43
C VAL A 429 49.18 -20.54 53.26
N PRO A 430 49.06 -21.56 52.40
CA PRO A 430 50.17 -22.45 52.04
C PRO A 430 51.42 -21.68 51.55
N GLY A 431 52.61 -22.21 51.81
CA GLY A 431 53.89 -21.50 51.61
C GLY A 431 54.24 -21.17 50.15
N ASP A 432 53.65 -21.87 49.18
CA ASP A 432 53.69 -21.60 47.73
C ASP A 432 52.74 -20.45 47.35
N GLN A 433 51.55 -20.40 47.94
CA GLN A 433 50.61 -19.31 47.76
C GLN A 433 51.04 -18.03 48.49
N PHE A 434 51.80 -18.15 49.58
CA PHE A 434 52.31 -17.01 50.34
C PHE A 434 53.15 -16.08 49.46
N ASP A 435 54.11 -16.63 48.70
CA ASP A 435 54.96 -15.81 47.82
C ASP A 435 54.15 -15.12 46.74
N HIS A 436 53.13 -15.80 46.18
CA HIS A 436 52.22 -15.21 45.21
C HIS A 436 51.42 -14.04 45.81
N ARG A 437 50.90 -14.21 47.04
CA ARG A 437 50.19 -13.14 47.75
C ARG A 437 51.08 -11.95 48.06
N ILE A 438 52.35 -12.18 48.40
CA ILE A 438 53.32 -11.09 48.54
C ILE A 438 53.48 -10.35 47.21
N MET A 439 53.59 -11.05 46.08
CA MET A 439 53.72 -10.41 44.76
C MET A 439 52.47 -9.66 44.30
N GLU A 440 51.28 -10.09 44.75
CA GLU A 440 49.99 -9.43 44.48
C GLU A 440 49.81 -8.11 45.22
N ILE A 441 50.60 -7.86 46.29
CA ILE A 441 50.52 -6.60 47.04
C ILE A 441 50.73 -5.44 46.07
N LYS A 442 49.77 -4.55 45.98
CA LYS A 442 49.78 -3.54 44.94
C LYS A 442 50.72 -2.39 45.30
N ALA A 443 51.54 -1.99 44.33
CA ALA A 443 52.15 -0.66 44.38
C ALA A 443 51.02 0.37 44.35
N VAL A 444 51.24 1.57 44.91
CA VAL A 444 50.29 2.70 44.97
C VAL A 444 49.14 2.49 44.00
N ASP A 445 48.01 2.00 44.53
CA ASP A 445 46.80 1.82 43.74
C ASP A 445 46.31 3.24 43.43
N LEU A 446 46.59 3.65 42.20
CA LEU A 446 45.78 4.54 41.34
C LEU A 446 44.50 4.99 42.04
N LYS A 447 44.55 6.12 42.75
CA LYS A 447 43.35 6.78 43.28
C LYS A 447 43.01 8.00 42.45
#